data_AF-A0A9E0TE45-F1
#
_entry.id   AF-A0A9E0TE45-F1
#
_cell.length_a   1.000
_cell.length_b   1.000
_cell.length_c   1.000
_cell.angle_alpha   90.00
_cell.angle_beta   90.00
_cell.angle_gamma   90.00
#
_symmetry.space_group_name_H-M   'P 1'
#
loop_
_entity.id
_entity.type
_entity.pdbx_description
1 polymer ?
#
loop_
_entity_poly.entity_id
_entity_poly.type
_entity_poly.pdbx_seq_one_letter_code
_entity_poly.pdbx_strand_id
1 'polypeptide(L)'
;MPERDPVDFRPPQSSSRAWAGWVVVVALALGAAWWFGWRPAHAPQAPPPAADAAAPASAPAAQTPASAPLAQASGPANPVDALAPADTALPSLADSDATVAQALRDLLGAQRVARFLLLDGLVRRAVVTVDNLAQPHAPARLWPVQPAPGRFLVTGLADAPTATIDPANAARYHAFVDFAESVPLDAAVKLYARLYPLFQSAYEELGYPGRYFNDRLVAVLDVLLATPEPAGPVAVQLTQVKGEVPSTRPWVRYEYADPQLESLSSGQKMLVRMGPDNARRLKAVMTELRRRVATGAVAKAKGD
;
A
#
# COMPACT_ATOMS: atom_id res chain seq x y z
N MET A 1 -23.94 -66.14 -17.13
CA MET A 1 -24.43 -64.78 -17.43
C MET A 1 -25.31 -64.34 -16.29
N PRO A 2 -24.99 -63.24 -15.57
CA PRO A 2 -25.98 -62.56 -14.74
C PRO A 2 -26.37 -61.22 -15.36
N GLU A 3 -27.67 -60.98 -15.38
CA GLU A 3 -28.35 -59.75 -15.78
C GLU A 3 -27.94 -58.58 -14.88
N ARG A 4 -27.76 -57.40 -15.48
CA ARG A 4 -27.51 -56.13 -14.77
C ARG A 4 -28.84 -55.42 -14.57
N ASP A 5 -29.17 -55.08 -13.33
CA ASP A 5 -30.20 -54.10 -13.00
C ASP A 5 -29.87 -52.71 -13.59
N PRO A 6 -30.87 -51.94 -14.07
CA PRO A 6 -30.65 -50.60 -14.59
C PRO A 6 -30.48 -49.60 -13.44
N VAL A 7 -29.32 -48.94 -13.42
CA VAL A 7 -29.03 -47.83 -12.50
C VAL A 7 -29.84 -46.61 -12.95
N ASP A 8 -30.75 -46.15 -12.07
CA ASP A 8 -31.43 -44.87 -12.16
C ASP A 8 -30.41 -43.73 -12.29
N PHE A 9 -30.22 -43.22 -13.51
CA PHE A 9 -29.43 -42.02 -13.79
C PHE A 9 -30.28 -40.78 -13.45
N ARG A 10 -30.07 -40.20 -12.27
CA ARG A 10 -30.46 -38.80 -12.01
C ARG A 10 -29.30 -37.89 -12.43
N PRO A 11 -29.48 -36.93 -13.35
CA PRO A 11 -28.42 -35.98 -13.66
C PRO A 11 -28.16 -35.08 -12.44
N PRO A 12 -26.89 -34.80 -12.09
CA PRO A 12 -26.59 -33.78 -11.09
C PRO A 12 -27.03 -32.41 -11.63
N GLN A 13 -27.91 -31.75 -10.87
CA GLN A 13 -28.35 -30.38 -11.12
C GLN A 13 -27.13 -29.44 -11.09
N SER A 14 -26.82 -28.83 -12.24
CA SER A 14 -25.85 -27.75 -12.34
C SER A 14 -26.39 -26.52 -11.61
N SER A 15 -25.87 -26.24 -10.42
CA SER A 15 -26.08 -24.95 -9.77
C SER A 15 -24.90 -24.02 -10.09
N SER A 16 -25.18 -23.06 -10.95
CA SER A 16 -24.34 -21.93 -11.29
C SER A 16 -24.05 -21.06 -10.06
N ARG A 17 -22.81 -21.04 -9.57
CA ARG A 17 -22.24 -19.95 -8.76
C ARG A 17 -20.76 -19.81 -9.14
N ALA A 18 -20.46 -19.07 -10.17
CA ALA A 18 -20.24 -17.63 -10.12
C ALA A 18 -19.02 -17.22 -9.25
N TRP A 19 -17.82 -17.35 -9.85
CA TRP A 19 -16.67 -16.43 -9.83
C TRP A 19 -16.64 -15.29 -8.79
N ALA A 20 -15.51 -15.15 -8.05
CA ALA A 20 -15.15 -13.92 -7.34
C ALA A 20 -13.68 -13.96 -6.82
N GLY A 21 -12.85 -12.93 -7.07
CA GLY A 21 -11.43 -12.75 -6.67
C GLY A 21 -11.06 -11.26 -6.34
N TRP A 22 -10.36 -10.86 -5.26
CA TRP A 22 -10.27 -9.49 -4.64
C TRP A 22 -8.83 -8.86 -4.70
N VAL A 23 -8.63 -7.67 -5.31
CA VAL A 23 -7.35 -6.96 -5.72
C VAL A 23 -6.74 -5.92 -4.78
N VAL A 24 -7.51 -5.16 -4.00
CA VAL A 24 -7.10 -3.76 -3.76
C VAL A 24 -5.95 -3.54 -2.78
N VAL A 25 -5.78 -4.42 -1.80
CA VAL A 25 -4.74 -4.24 -0.77
C VAL A 25 -3.35 -4.63 -1.27
N VAL A 26 -3.28 -5.42 -2.35
CA VAL A 26 -2.04 -6.05 -2.78
C VAL A 26 -1.37 -5.30 -3.93
N ALA A 27 -2.17 -4.68 -4.82
CA ALA A 27 -1.66 -3.95 -5.98
C ALA A 27 -0.85 -2.69 -5.61
N LEU A 28 -1.09 -2.10 -4.43
CA LEU A 28 -0.56 -0.79 -4.06
C LEU A 28 0.77 -0.82 -3.27
N ALA A 29 1.21 -1.98 -2.77
CA ALA A 29 2.30 -2.03 -1.79
C ALA A 29 3.75 -2.16 -2.34
N LEU A 30 4.02 -2.24 -3.65
CA LEU A 30 5.11 -3.13 -4.13
C LEU A 30 6.36 -2.65 -4.89
N GLY A 31 6.67 -1.37 -5.05
CA GLY A 31 8.03 -0.98 -5.50
C GLY A 31 9.04 -0.59 -4.40
N ALA A 32 8.65 -0.35 -3.14
CA ALA A 32 9.52 0.28 -2.13
C ALA A 32 9.98 -0.71 -1.06
N ALA A 33 9.60 -1.98 -1.16
CA ALA A 33 10.18 -3.07 -0.38
C ALA A 33 11.71 -3.17 -0.53
N TRP A 34 12.30 -2.39 -1.45
CA TRP A 34 13.73 -2.36 -1.66
C TRP A 34 14.43 -1.02 -1.35
N TRP A 35 13.70 0.07 -1.04
CA TRP A 35 14.36 1.34 -0.70
C TRP A 35 14.73 1.44 0.79
N PHE A 36 13.79 1.28 1.71
CA PHE A 36 14.01 1.70 3.10
C PHE A 36 14.36 0.54 4.05
N GLY A 37 15.32 -0.29 3.65
CA GLY A 37 15.99 -1.23 4.54
C GLY A 37 16.82 -0.51 5.62
N TRP A 38 16.14 0.10 6.59
CA TRP A 38 16.65 0.66 7.85
C TRP A 38 17.74 1.76 7.79
N ARG A 39 17.40 2.94 8.33
CA ARG A 39 18.31 3.77 9.14
C ARG A 39 17.83 3.69 10.60
N PRO A 40 18.71 3.44 11.59
CA PRO A 40 18.31 3.47 12.99
C PRO A 40 17.92 4.90 13.40
N ALA A 41 16.86 4.99 14.22
CA ALA A 41 16.52 6.21 14.93
C ALA A 41 17.71 6.61 15.81
N HIS A 42 18.29 7.79 15.56
CA HIS A 42 18.97 8.49 16.64
C HIS A 42 17.85 9.08 17.51
N ALA A 43 17.66 8.51 18.69
CA ALA A 43 17.08 9.30 19.76
C ALA A 43 18.00 10.51 19.97
N PRO A 44 17.49 11.75 20.08
CA PRO A 44 18.30 12.85 20.56
C PRO A 44 18.85 12.44 21.93
N GLN A 45 20.17 12.29 22.04
CA GLN A 45 20.80 12.24 23.35
C GLN A 45 20.50 13.58 24.01
N ALA A 46 19.77 13.53 25.13
CA ALA A 46 19.68 14.66 26.02
C ALA A 46 21.11 15.08 26.42
N PRO A 47 21.47 16.37 26.33
CA PRO A 47 22.74 16.85 26.86
C PRO A 47 22.87 16.47 28.34
N PRO A 48 24.08 16.19 28.85
CA PRO A 48 24.29 15.95 30.27
C PRO A 48 23.83 17.16 31.08
N PRO A 49 23.30 16.96 32.30
CA PRO A 49 22.78 18.06 33.11
C PRO A 49 23.94 18.98 33.53
N ALA A 50 23.92 20.21 33.02
CA ALA A 50 24.68 21.29 33.61
C ALA A 50 23.98 21.74 34.90
N ALA A 51 24.72 21.75 35.99
CA ALA A 51 24.29 22.20 37.29
C ALA A 51 23.98 23.71 37.30
N ASP A 52 22.91 24.05 38.02
CA ASP A 52 22.55 25.33 38.63
C ASP A 52 22.84 26.64 37.87
N ALA A 53 21.76 27.20 37.31
CA ALA A 53 21.59 28.65 37.21
C ALA A 53 20.13 29.01 37.53
N ALA A 54 19.98 30.00 38.41
CA ALA A 54 18.77 30.39 39.13
C ALA A 54 17.54 30.69 38.24
N ALA A 55 16.37 30.32 38.77
CA ALA A 55 15.06 30.65 38.21
C ALA A 55 14.72 32.14 38.38
N PRO A 56 14.17 32.80 37.34
CA PRO A 56 13.32 33.95 37.51
C PRO A 56 11.84 33.59 37.30
N ALA A 57 11.05 33.97 38.31
CA ALA A 57 9.66 34.41 38.34
C ALA A 57 8.68 33.99 37.21
N SER A 58 7.58 33.40 37.68
CA SER A 58 6.32 33.10 37.01
C SER A 58 5.81 34.23 36.11
N ALA A 59 5.79 33.99 34.80
CA ALA A 59 5.00 34.76 33.84
C ALA A 59 3.59 34.15 33.70
N PRO A 60 2.55 34.95 33.42
CA PRO A 60 1.16 34.49 33.42
C PRO A 60 0.91 33.43 32.35
N ALA A 61 0.05 32.45 32.66
CA ALA A 61 -0.42 31.44 31.74
C ALA A 61 -0.95 32.10 30.46
N ALA A 62 -0.19 31.94 29.36
CA ALA A 62 -0.67 32.21 28.02
C ALA A 62 -1.86 31.27 27.77
N GLN A 63 -3.04 31.88 27.64
CA GLN A 63 -4.26 31.19 27.25
C GLN A 63 -3.97 30.50 25.92
N THR A 64 -4.07 29.18 25.91
CA THR A 64 -4.09 28.36 24.71
C THR A 64 -5.22 28.91 23.84
N PRO A 65 -4.97 29.37 22.60
CA PRO A 65 -6.05 29.73 21.71
C PRO A 65 -6.96 28.52 21.57
N ALA A 66 -8.23 28.71 21.90
CA ALA A 66 -9.29 27.73 21.78
C ALA A 66 -9.18 27.02 20.43
N SER A 67 -9.25 25.69 20.51
CA SER A 67 -9.42 24.77 19.41
C SER A 67 -10.28 25.41 18.33
N ALA A 68 -9.71 25.60 17.13
CA ALA A 68 -10.50 25.93 15.96
C ALA A 68 -11.69 24.96 15.90
N PRO A 69 -12.91 25.43 15.59
CA PRO A 69 -14.06 24.56 15.46
C PRO A 69 -13.68 23.41 14.53
N LEU A 70 -13.83 22.16 14.98
CA LEU A 70 -13.82 21.00 14.11
C LEU A 70 -14.79 21.33 12.98
N ALA A 71 -14.23 21.60 11.79
CA ALA A 71 -15.03 21.81 10.60
C ALA A 71 -16.05 20.67 10.54
N GLN A 72 -17.34 20.99 10.46
CA GLN A 72 -18.40 19.99 10.30
C GLN A 72 -17.92 18.96 9.29
N ALA A 73 -17.81 17.71 9.72
CA ALA A 73 -17.42 16.62 8.85
C ALA A 73 -18.48 16.54 7.74
N SER A 74 -18.14 17.13 6.60
CA SER A 74 -18.80 16.80 5.34
C SER A 74 -18.68 15.29 5.22
N GLY A 75 -19.78 14.59 4.91
CA GLY A 75 -19.74 13.14 4.71
C GLY A 75 -18.67 12.73 3.67
N PRO A 76 -18.36 11.43 3.57
CA PRO A 76 -17.32 10.95 2.67
C PRO A 76 -17.57 11.42 1.23
N ALA A 77 -16.51 11.91 0.56
CA ALA A 77 -16.62 12.30 -0.84
C ALA A 77 -16.86 11.07 -1.74
N ASN A 78 -16.36 9.90 -1.32
CA ASN A 78 -16.54 8.61 -1.97
C ASN A 78 -17.15 7.61 -0.98
N PRO A 79 -18.47 7.61 -0.78
CA PRO A 79 -19.13 6.70 0.15
C PRO A 79 -18.97 5.24 -0.28
N VAL A 80 -18.58 4.39 0.67
CA VAL A 80 -18.29 2.97 0.42
C VAL A 80 -19.55 2.11 0.39
N ASP A 81 -20.63 2.53 1.05
CA ASP A 81 -21.90 1.79 1.08
C ASP A 81 -22.54 1.65 -0.32
N ALA A 82 -22.16 2.52 -1.26
CA ALA A 82 -22.56 2.40 -2.67
C ALA A 82 -21.95 1.17 -3.37
N LEU A 83 -20.90 0.57 -2.81
CA LEU A 83 -20.18 -0.57 -3.36
C LEU A 83 -20.75 -1.90 -2.87
N ALA A 84 -20.94 -2.01 -1.56
CA ALA A 84 -21.63 -3.09 -0.85
C ALA A 84 -21.86 -2.63 0.60
N PRO A 85 -22.88 -3.17 1.29
CA PRO A 85 -23.05 -2.91 2.72
C PRO A 85 -21.85 -3.44 3.51
N ALA A 86 -21.44 -2.68 4.53
CA ALA A 86 -20.46 -3.12 5.51
C ALA A 86 -20.95 -4.36 6.26
N ASP A 87 -20.02 -5.24 6.62
CA ASP A 87 -20.33 -6.37 7.49
C ASP A 87 -20.41 -5.87 8.95
N THR A 88 -21.56 -6.11 9.58
CA THR A 88 -21.83 -5.69 10.97
C THR A 88 -21.30 -6.67 12.00
N ALA A 89 -20.89 -7.87 11.59
CA ALA A 89 -20.43 -8.96 12.45
C ALA A 89 -18.90 -9.15 12.37
N LEU A 90 -18.14 -8.07 12.15
CA LEU A 90 -16.68 -8.14 12.12
C LEU A 90 -16.11 -8.18 13.55
N PRO A 91 -15.03 -8.96 13.77
CA PRO A 91 -14.28 -8.91 15.01
C PRO A 91 -13.63 -7.53 15.20
N SER A 92 -13.08 -7.30 16.40
CA SER A 92 -12.24 -6.12 16.65
C SER A 92 -11.07 -6.07 15.67
N LEU A 93 -10.52 -4.87 15.43
CA LEU A 93 -9.33 -4.73 14.57
C LEU A 93 -8.16 -5.60 15.06
N ALA A 94 -7.98 -5.76 16.38
CA ALA A 94 -6.93 -6.59 16.97
C ALA A 94 -7.11 -8.09 16.69
N ASP A 95 -8.35 -8.56 16.54
CA ASP A 95 -8.68 -9.98 16.32
C ASP A 95 -9.05 -10.30 14.87
N SER A 96 -8.89 -9.32 13.97
CA SER A 96 -9.41 -9.41 12.59
C SER A 96 -8.55 -10.20 11.62
N ASP A 97 -7.29 -10.48 11.94
CA ASP A 97 -6.33 -11.07 11.00
C ASP A 97 -6.78 -12.43 10.47
N ALA A 98 -7.33 -13.30 11.31
CA ALA A 98 -7.79 -14.63 10.88
C ALA A 98 -8.97 -14.55 9.91
N THR A 99 -9.95 -13.68 10.21
CA THR A 99 -11.13 -13.44 9.37
C THR A 99 -10.74 -12.84 8.03
N VAL A 100 -9.86 -11.83 8.04
CA VAL A 100 -9.37 -11.17 6.83
C VAL A 100 -8.52 -12.15 6.00
N ALA A 101 -7.65 -12.94 6.64
CA ALA A 101 -6.86 -13.95 5.95
C ALA A 101 -7.74 -14.99 5.26
N GLN A 102 -8.79 -15.48 5.92
CA GLN A 102 -9.70 -16.44 5.31
C GLN A 102 -10.43 -15.83 4.11
N ALA A 103 -10.97 -14.62 4.26
CA ALA A 103 -11.64 -13.91 3.16
C ALA A 103 -10.72 -13.67 1.95
N LEU A 104 -9.41 -13.50 2.17
CA LEU A 104 -8.41 -13.39 1.10
C LEU A 104 -8.07 -14.75 0.48
N ARG A 105 -8.06 -15.83 1.26
CA ARG A 105 -7.79 -17.19 0.75
C ARG A 105 -8.93 -17.72 -0.09
N ASP A 106 -10.19 -17.46 0.30
CA ASP A 106 -11.39 -17.88 -0.45
C ASP A 106 -11.44 -17.31 -1.87
N LEU A 107 -10.60 -16.33 -2.10
CA LEU A 107 -10.73 -15.37 -3.13
C LEU A 107 -9.53 -15.38 -4.09
N LEU A 108 -8.34 -15.17 -3.52
CA LEU A 108 -7.10 -15.25 -4.26
C LEU A 108 -6.64 -16.71 -4.33
N GLY A 109 -7.14 -17.60 -3.49
CA GLY A 109 -6.59 -18.93 -3.28
C GLY A 109 -5.42 -18.91 -2.30
N ALA A 110 -5.34 -19.94 -1.46
CA ALA A 110 -4.37 -20.02 -0.36
C ALA A 110 -2.91 -19.90 -0.82
N GLN A 111 -2.56 -20.48 -1.96
CA GLN A 111 -1.18 -20.44 -2.48
C GLN A 111 -0.74 -19.02 -2.85
N ARG A 112 -1.61 -18.23 -3.50
CA ARG A 112 -1.29 -16.85 -3.87
C ARG A 112 -1.21 -15.96 -2.64
N VAL A 113 -2.12 -16.13 -1.68
CA VAL A 113 -2.07 -15.42 -0.39
C VAL A 113 -0.74 -15.68 0.31
N ALA A 114 -0.34 -16.94 0.47
CA ALA A 114 0.89 -17.30 1.17
C ALA A 114 2.15 -16.79 0.43
N ARG A 115 2.12 -16.76 -0.91
CA ARG A 115 3.25 -16.32 -1.73
C ARG A 115 3.44 -14.81 -1.72
N PHE A 116 2.37 -14.03 -1.67
CA PHE A 116 2.43 -12.59 -1.92
C PHE A 116 2.13 -11.73 -0.69
N LEU A 117 1.40 -12.23 0.32
CA LEU A 117 0.89 -11.40 1.42
C LEU A 117 1.58 -11.69 2.76
N LEU A 118 1.68 -10.64 3.57
CA LEU A 118 2.00 -10.71 4.99
C LEU A 118 0.71 -10.50 5.78
N LEU A 119 0.17 -11.59 6.32
CA LEU A 119 -1.16 -11.61 6.97
C LEU A 119 -1.17 -11.00 8.37
N ASP A 120 -0.02 -10.94 9.04
CA ASP A 120 0.13 -10.38 10.38
C ASP A 120 -0.10 -8.86 10.39
N GLY A 121 -1.13 -8.41 11.10
CA GLY A 121 -1.56 -7.02 11.16
C GLY A 121 -1.93 -6.44 9.79
N LEU A 122 -2.48 -7.27 8.89
CA LEU A 122 -2.63 -6.93 7.47
C LEU A 122 -3.42 -5.63 7.26
N VAL A 123 -4.53 -5.44 7.98
CA VAL A 123 -5.37 -4.25 7.84
C VAL A 123 -4.58 -2.99 8.20
N ARG A 124 -3.87 -3.01 9.33
CA ARG A 124 -3.04 -1.88 9.78
C ARG A 124 -1.92 -1.59 8.80
N ARG A 125 -1.21 -2.63 8.34
CA ARG A 125 -0.16 -2.53 7.31
C ARG A 125 -0.71 -1.93 6.03
N ALA A 126 -1.88 -2.36 5.59
CA ALA A 126 -2.52 -1.88 4.37
C ALA A 126 -2.87 -0.39 4.47
N VAL A 127 -3.50 0.04 5.56
CA VAL A 127 -3.86 1.45 5.77
C VAL A 127 -2.63 2.36 5.80
N VAL A 128 -1.63 1.98 6.60
CA VAL A 128 -0.38 2.74 6.72
C VAL A 128 0.39 2.76 5.40
N THR A 129 0.33 1.66 4.65
CA THR A 129 0.89 1.57 3.29
C THR A 129 0.23 2.57 2.36
N VAL A 130 -1.09 2.54 2.23
CA VAL A 130 -1.83 3.45 1.35
C VAL A 130 -1.53 4.89 1.72
N ASP A 131 -1.54 5.23 3.00
CA ASP A 131 -1.25 6.59 3.45
C ASP A 131 0.18 7.03 3.10
N ASN A 132 1.18 6.16 3.25
CA ASN A 132 2.58 6.49 2.95
C ASN A 132 2.91 6.54 1.46
N LEU A 133 2.12 5.92 0.58
CA LEU A 133 2.40 5.91 -0.87
C LEU A 133 2.40 7.31 -1.49
N ALA A 134 1.59 8.22 -0.96
CA ALA A 134 1.57 9.61 -1.39
C ALA A 134 2.59 10.50 -0.64
N GLN A 135 3.33 9.94 0.31
CA GLN A 135 4.37 10.65 1.06
C GLN A 135 5.75 10.46 0.42
N PRO A 136 6.72 11.36 0.66
CA PRO A 136 8.08 11.21 0.13
C PRO A 136 8.82 9.97 0.67
N HIS A 137 8.41 9.47 1.84
CA HIS A 137 9.04 8.35 2.54
C HIS A 137 8.00 7.31 2.96
N ALA A 138 8.31 6.03 2.76
CA ALA A 138 7.46 4.93 3.18
C ALA A 138 8.31 3.77 3.74
N PRO A 139 8.18 3.44 5.04
CA PRO A 139 9.03 2.42 5.67
C PRO A 139 8.77 1.02 5.14
N ALA A 140 9.83 0.34 4.69
CA ALA A 140 9.68 -0.95 4.00
C ALA A 140 9.10 -2.08 4.85
N ARG A 141 9.13 -1.93 6.17
CA ARG A 141 8.66 -2.93 7.13
C ARG A 141 7.16 -2.96 7.30
N LEU A 142 6.48 -1.90 6.88
CA LEU A 142 5.04 -1.72 7.07
C LEU A 142 4.24 -2.24 5.87
N TRP A 143 4.91 -2.69 4.81
CA TRP A 143 4.25 -3.23 3.63
C TRP A 143 3.50 -4.55 3.96
N PRO A 144 2.28 -4.76 3.40
CA PRO A 144 1.45 -5.94 3.62
C PRO A 144 1.82 -7.17 2.76
N VAL A 145 3.04 -7.21 2.22
CA VAL A 145 3.42 -8.05 1.08
C VAL A 145 4.85 -8.57 1.21
N GLN A 146 5.13 -9.69 0.56
CA GLN A 146 6.47 -10.27 0.51
C GLN A 146 7.41 -9.40 -0.34
N PRO A 147 8.69 -9.23 0.05
CA PRO A 147 9.66 -8.43 -0.71
C PRO A 147 10.02 -9.09 -2.04
N ALA A 148 10.32 -8.27 -3.06
CA ALA A 148 10.78 -8.75 -4.36
C ALA A 148 12.09 -9.57 -4.23
N PRO A 149 12.20 -10.71 -4.92
CA PRO A 149 13.36 -11.58 -4.79
C PRO A 149 14.62 -10.94 -5.39
N GLY A 150 15.78 -11.41 -4.94
CA GLY A 150 17.08 -11.02 -5.47
C GLY A 150 17.55 -9.62 -5.04
N ARG A 151 18.78 -9.30 -5.43
CA ARG A 151 19.36 -7.96 -5.26
C ARG A 151 18.92 -7.08 -6.42
N PHE A 152 18.89 -5.78 -6.19
CA PHE A 152 18.80 -4.88 -7.32
C PHE A 152 20.13 -4.71 -7.98
N LEU A 153 20.03 -4.54 -9.28
CA LEU A 153 21.15 -4.50 -10.17
C LEU A 153 21.30 -3.07 -10.67
N VAL A 154 22.53 -2.59 -10.75
CA VAL A 154 22.86 -1.34 -11.41
C VAL A 154 23.95 -1.63 -12.42
N THR A 155 23.92 -0.91 -13.53
CA THR A 155 24.97 -0.92 -14.55
C THR A 155 25.76 0.39 -14.46
N GLY A 156 27.08 0.33 -14.64
CA GLY A 156 27.96 1.48 -14.52
C GLY A 156 29.37 1.09 -14.06
N LEU A 157 30.33 2.00 -14.22
CA LEU A 157 31.68 1.84 -13.69
C LEU A 157 31.64 1.82 -12.15
N ALA A 158 32.42 0.94 -11.53
CA ALA A 158 32.43 0.75 -10.07
C ALA A 158 32.74 2.04 -9.26
N ASP A 159 33.37 3.03 -9.90
CA ASP A 159 33.79 4.30 -9.29
C ASP A 159 33.04 5.53 -9.84
N ALA A 160 31.99 5.33 -10.66
CA ALA A 160 31.19 6.45 -11.14
C ALA A 160 30.30 7.02 -10.03
N PRO A 161 30.12 8.36 -9.95
CA PRO A 161 29.25 8.99 -8.96
C PRO A 161 27.77 8.59 -9.13
N THR A 162 27.40 8.13 -10.32
CA THR A 162 26.07 7.64 -10.67
C THR A 162 26.17 6.30 -11.39
N ALA A 163 25.18 5.45 -11.16
CA ALA A 163 24.95 4.21 -11.87
C ALA A 163 23.56 4.25 -12.51
N THR A 164 23.26 3.33 -13.42
CA THR A 164 21.95 3.23 -14.07
C THR A 164 21.21 2.02 -13.55
N ILE A 165 19.89 2.13 -13.38
CA ILE A 165 19.05 0.96 -13.04
C ILE A 165 19.16 -0.08 -14.15
N ASP A 166 19.61 -1.28 -13.80
CA ASP A 166 19.70 -2.38 -14.76
C ASP A 166 18.28 -2.81 -15.21
N PRO A 167 18.02 -2.94 -16.52
CA PRO A 167 16.75 -3.44 -17.04
C PRO A 167 16.32 -4.79 -16.46
N ALA A 168 17.26 -5.66 -16.06
CA ALA A 168 16.99 -6.95 -15.43
C ALA A 168 16.21 -6.82 -14.11
N ASN A 169 16.17 -5.63 -13.49
CA ASN A 169 15.32 -5.40 -12.33
C ASN A 169 13.83 -5.56 -12.62
N ALA A 170 13.38 -5.28 -13.84
CA ALA A 170 11.97 -5.39 -14.19
C ALA A 170 11.42 -6.81 -13.96
N ALA A 171 12.23 -7.83 -14.28
CA ALA A 171 11.86 -9.24 -14.12
C ALA A 171 11.57 -9.64 -12.67
N ARG A 172 12.16 -8.93 -11.69
CA ARG A 172 11.94 -9.18 -10.26
C ARG A 172 10.51 -8.88 -9.82
N TYR A 173 9.82 -8.02 -10.57
CA TYR A 173 8.45 -7.59 -10.28
C TYR A 173 7.40 -8.33 -11.10
N HIS A 174 7.76 -9.08 -12.15
CA HIS A 174 6.81 -9.73 -13.07
C HIS A 174 5.79 -10.60 -12.33
N ALA A 175 6.25 -11.52 -11.47
CA ALA A 175 5.36 -12.42 -10.75
C ALA A 175 4.33 -11.66 -9.90
N PHE A 176 4.69 -10.47 -9.41
CA PHE A 176 3.78 -9.62 -8.68
C PHE A 176 2.84 -8.84 -9.61
N VAL A 177 3.34 -8.26 -10.70
CA VAL A 177 2.50 -7.56 -11.67
C VAL A 177 1.46 -8.51 -12.27
N ASP A 178 1.88 -9.72 -12.64
CA ASP A 178 0.98 -10.79 -13.09
C ASP A 178 -0.06 -11.14 -12.03
N PHE A 179 0.37 -11.22 -10.76
CA PHE A 179 -0.54 -11.42 -9.65
C PHE A 179 -1.57 -10.28 -9.55
N ALA A 180 -1.14 -9.01 -9.60
CA ALA A 180 -2.02 -7.85 -9.51
C ALA A 180 -3.04 -7.76 -10.66
N GLU A 181 -2.62 -8.09 -11.89
CA GLU A 181 -3.50 -8.18 -13.06
C GLU A 181 -4.48 -9.35 -12.97
N SER A 182 -4.07 -10.46 -12.36
CA SER A 182 -4.92 -11.65 -12.24
C SER A 182 -6.11 -11.47 -11.31
N VAL A 183 -6.18 -10.34 -10.59
CA VAL A 183 -7.14 -10.22 -9.51
C VAL A 183 -8.51 -9.66 -9.99
N PRO A 184 -9.65 -10.32 -9.66
CA PRO A 184 -10.98 -9.90 -10.13
C PRO A 184 -11.61 -8.63 -9.50
N LEU A 185 -11.21 -7.43 -9.95
CA LEU A 185 -11.63 -6.11 -9.44
C LEU A 185 -13.08 -5.89 -8.97
N ASP A 186 -14.12 -6.42 -9.60
CA ASP A 186 -15.49 -6.26 -9.10
C ASP A 186 -15.72 -7.01 -7.79
N ALA A 187 -15.27 -8.26 -7.79
CA ALA A 187 -15.10 -9.03 -6.61
C ALA A 187 -13.80 -8.64 -5.91
N ALA A 188 -13.32 -7.38 -5.99
CA ALA A 188 -12.30 -6.78 -5.11
C ALA A 188 -12.79 -5.62 -4.26
N VAL A 189 -13.80 -4.96 -4.79
CA VAL A 189 -14.29 -3.73 -4.20
C VAL A 189 -15.41 -4.01 -3.20
N LYS A 190 -16.27 -5.01 -3.43
CA LYS A 190 -17.30 -5.43 -2.47
C LYS A 190 -16.78 -6.03 -1.13
N LEU A 191 -15.66 -6.76 -1.07
CA LEU A 191 -15.06 -7.23 0.19
C LEU A 191 -14.36 -6.09 0.87
N TYR A 192 -13.67 -5.24 0.10
CA TYR A 192 -13.15 -4.00 0.66
C TYR A 192 -14.27 -3.21 1.35
N ALA A 193 -15.45 -3.11 0.71
CA ALA A 193 -16.61 -2.46 1.30
C ALA A 193 -17.18 -3.22 2.52
N ARG A 194 -17.29 -4.55 2.46
CA ARG A 194 -17.71 -5.37 3.62
C ARG A 194 -16.76 -5.20 4.82
N LEU A 195 -15.46 -5.23 4.57
CA LEU A 195 -14.40 -5.09 5.58
C LEU A 195 -14.07 -3.63 5.91
N TYR A 196 -14.74 -2.65 5.29
CA TYR A 196 -14.41 -1.24 5.41
C TYR A 196 -14.35 -0.73 6.86
N PRO A 197 -15.21 -1.18 7.80
CA PRO A 197 -15.10 -0.77 9.20
C PRO A 197 -13.71 -1.03 9.80
N LEU A 198 -13.03 -2.12 9.43
CA LEU A 198 -11.67 -2.43 9.90
C LEU A 198 -10.64 -1.43 9.35
N PHE A 199 -10.73 -1.12 8.05
CA PHE A 199 -9.83 -0.15 7.41
C PHE A 199 -10.07 1.27 7.93
N GLN A 200 -11.32 1.66 8.13
CA GLN A 200 -11.71 2.94 8.69
C GLN A 200 -11.19 3.08 10.13
N SER A 201 -11.41 2.06 10.98
CA SER A 201 -10.89 2.04 12.35
C SER A 201 -9.36 2.13 12.39
N ALA A 202 -8.66 1.37 11.54
CA ALA A 202 -7.20 1.43 11.46
C ALA A 202 -6.69 2.81 10.98
N TYR A 203 -7.46 3.51 10.14
CA TYR A 203 -7.10 4.85 9.65
C TYR A 203 -7.31 5.93 10.72
N GLU A 204 -8.35 5.80 11.52
CA GLU A 204 -8.57 6.68 12.68
C GLU A 204 -7.50 6.45 13.76
N GLU A 205 -7.14 5.20 14.05
CA GLU A 205 -6.05 4.85 14.97
C GLU A 205 -4.67 5.36 14.49
N LEU A 206 -4.51 5.63 13.19
CA LEU A 206 -3.30 6.28 12.65
C LEU A 206 -3.22 7.78 12.97
N GLY A 207 -4.28 8.37 13.54
CA GLY A 207 -4.34 9.79 13.91
C GLY A 207 -5.18 10.65 12.97
N TYR A 208 -6.08 10.05 12.19
CA TYR A 208 -7.00 10.76 11.28
C TYR A 208 -8.48 10.65 11.72
N PRO A 209 -8.84 11.07 12.94
CA PRO A 209 -10.22 10.95 13.44
C PRO A 209 -11.19 11.75 12.57
N GLY A 210 -12.34 11.15 12.24
CA GLY A 210 -13.38 11.78 11.43
C GLY A 210 -13.02 11.98 9.95
N ARG A 211 -11.92 11.39 9.48
CA ARG A 211 -11.53 11.38 8.06
C ARG A 211 -11.82 10.01 7.46
N TYR A 212 -12.10 9.96 6.16
CA TYR A 212 -12.55 8.73 5.50
C TYR A 212 -11.42 8.04 4.74
N PHE A 213 -11.21 6.75 5.03
CA PHE A 213 -10.13 5.99 4.40
C PHE A 213 -10.31 5.85 2.88
N ASN A 214 -11.54 5.68 2.38
CA ASN A 214 -11.77 5.55 0.93
C ASN A 214 -11.43 6.83 0.16
N ASP A 215 -11.64 8.01 0.75
CA ASP A 215 -11.21 9.28 0.15
C ASP A 215 -9.69 9.35 0.05
N ARG A 216 -8.98 8.89 1.10
CA ARG A 216 -7.53 8.77 1.08
C ARG A 216 -7.05 7.81 0.01
N LEU A 217 -7.69 6.64 -0.11
CA LEU A 217 -7.38 5.65 -1.15
C LEU A 217 -7.52 6.23 -2.56
N VAL A 218 -8.63 6.92 -2.86
CA VAL A 218 -8.87 7.56 -4.16
C VAL A 218 -7.80 8.62 -4.45
N ALA A 219 -7.49 9.48 -3.48
CA ALA A 219 -6.47 10.51 -3.64
C ALA A 219 -5.06 9.91 -3.88
N VAL A 220 -4.72 8.81 -3.21
CA VAL A 220 -3.45 8.11 -3.42
C VAL A 220 -3.40 7.49 -4.82
N LEU A 221 -4.49 6.87 -5.28
CA LEU A 221 -4.58 6.34 -6.65
C LEU A 221 -4.33 7.45 -7.69
N ASP A 222 -4.87 8.65 -7.48
CA ASP A 222 -4.61 9.80 -8.34
C ASP A 222 -3.12 10.18 -8.41
N VAL A 223 -2.44 10.22 -7.27
CA VAL A 223 -0.99 10.47 -7.21
C VAL A 223 -0.20 9.42 -8.00
N LEU A 224 -0.54 8.13 -7.84
CA LEU A 224 0.15 7.03 -8.53
C LEU A 224 -0.11 7.04 -10.04
N LEU A 225 -1.35 7.31 -10.46
CA LEU A 225 -1.70 7.42 -11.87
C LEU A 225 -0.98 8.61 -12.55
N ALA A 226 -0.66 9.66 -11.79
CA ALA A 226 0.15 10.78 -12.25
C ALA A 226 1.67 10.51 -12.32
N THR A 227 2.13 9.26 -12.10
CA THR A 227 3.56 8.93 -12.21
C THR A 227 4.08 9.22 -13.61
N PRO A 228 5.17 9.99 -13.76
CA PRO A 228 5.80 10.25 -15.06
C PRO A 228 6.53 9.01 -15.57
N GLU A 229 6.56 8.83 -16.89
CA GLU A 229 7.37 7.81 -17.55
C GLU A 229 8.74 8.42 -17.89
N PRO A 230 9.86 7.89 -17.37
CA PRO A 230 11.18 8.42 -17.68
C PRO A 230 11.51 8.29 -19.17
N ALA A 231 12.07 9.35 -19.78
CA ALA A 231 12.42 9.38 -21.20
C ALA A 231 13.66 8.56 -21.58
N GLY A 232 14.33 7.93 -20.61
CA GLY A 232 15.57 7.18 -20.84
C GLY A 232 16.01 6.38 -19.61
N PRO A 233 17.23 5.81 -19.65
CA PRO A 233 17.75 5.01 -18.55
C PRO A 233 17.80 5.82 -17.26
N VAL A 234 17.26 5.25 -16.18
CA VAL A 234 17.13 5.97 -14.91
C VAL A 234 18.43 5.89 -14.13
N ALA A 235 19.04 7.06 -13.87
CA ALA A 235 20.27 7.16 -13.09
C ALA A 235 19.98 7.19 -11.59
N VAL A 236 20.84 6.52 -10.83
CA VAL A 236 20.81 6.44 -9.38
C VAL A 236 22.18 6.72 -8.77
N GLN A 237 22.20 7.29 -7.59
CA GLN A 237 23.41 7.55 -6.80
C GLN A 237 23.33 6.79 -5.49
N LEU A 238 24.46 6.22 -5.04
CA LEU A 238 24.51 5.54 -3.75
C LEU A 238 24.64 6.59 -2.63
N THR A 239 23.68 6.63 -1.71
CA THR A 239 23.78 7.54 -0.56
C THR A 239 24.97 7.15 0.32
N GLN A 240 25.99 8.01 0.32
CA GLN A 240 27.20 7.83 1.11
C GLN A 240 26.85 7.89 2.60
N VAL A 241 27.27 6.89 3.37
CA VAL A 241 27.28 7.00 4.83
C VAL A 241 28.66 7.46 5.24
N LYS A 242 28.74 8.72 5.68
CA LYS A 242 29.93 9.28 6.33
C LYS A 242 30.05 8.69 7.75
N GLY A 243 30.40 7.42 7.85
CA GLY A 243 30.64 6.73 9.10
C GLY A 243 31.83 5.78 8.97
N GLU A 244 32.56 5.59 10.07
CA GLU A 244 33.76 4.73 10.12
C GLU A 244 33.45 3.23 9.90
N VAL A 245 32.17 2.83 9.99
CA VAL A 245 31.74 1.45 9.81
C VAL A 245 31.36 1.18 8.34
N PRO A 246 32.04 0.24 7.64
CA PRO A 246 31.69 -0.16 6.29
C PRO A 246 30.23 -0.62 6.20
N SER A 247 29.49 -0.08 5.21
CA SER A 247 28.10 -0.49 5.01
C SER A 247 28.04 -1.93 4.52
N THR A 248 27.35 -2.80 5.25
CA THR A 248 27.21 -4.23 4.91
C THR A 248 26.20 -4.49 3.80
N ARG A 249 25.46 -3.46 3.35
CA ARG A 249 24.42 -3.55 2.31
C ARG A 249 24.37 -2.28 1.45
N PRO A 250 25.44 -1.90 0.74
CA PRO A 250 25.45 -0.67 -0.08
C PRO A 250 24.33 -0.68 -1.12
N TRP A 251 23.98 -1.83 -1.69
CA TRP A 251 22.95 -1.91 -2.72
C TRP A 251 21.59 -1.35 -2.29
N VAL A 252 21.20 -1.30 -1.01
CA VAL A 252 19.84 -0.86 -0.63
C VAL A 252 19.64 0.66 -0.56
N ARG A 253 20.66 1.48 -0.84
CA ARG A 253 20.64 2.95 -0.58
C ARG A 253 20.79 3.78 -1.84
N TYR A 254 20.15 3.38 -2.94
CA TYR A 254 20.17 4.17 -4.16
C TYR A 254 19.08 5.23 -4.15
N GLU A 255 19.49 6.48 -4.33
CA GLU A 255 18.66 7.64 -4.63
C GLU A 255 18.59 7.91 -6.13
N TYR A 256 17.50 8.50 -6.63
CA TYR A 256 17.49 8.97 -8.01
C TYR A 256 18.46 10.14 -8.17
N ALA A 257 19.27 10.10 -9.23
CA ALA A 257 20.19 11.19 -9.54
C ALA A 257 19.45 12.41 -10.12
N ASP A 258 18.29 12.20 -10.76
CA ASP A 258 17.41 13.26 -11.23
C ASP A 258 16.58 13.81 -10.05
N PRO A 259 16.72 15.11 -9.70
CA PRO A 259 15.96 15.72 -8.62
C PRO A 259 14.44 15.67 -8.82
N GLN A 260 13.94 15.68 -10.06
CA GLN A 260 12.52 15.58 -10.33
C GLN A 260 11.99 14.20 -9.95
N LEU A 261 12.69 13.14 -10.33
CA LEU A 261 12.37 11.76 -9.93
C LEU A 261 12.56 11.56 -8.42
N GLU A 262 13.57 12.19 -7.82
CA GLU A 262 13.80 12.11 -6.37
C GLU A 262 12.76 12.89 -5.56
N SER A 263 12.10 13.88 -6.14
CA SER A 263 11.01 14.63 -5.48
C SER A 263 9.67 13.88 -5.48
N LEU A 264 9.54 12.81 -6.27
CA LEU A 264 8.30 12.04 -6.39
C LEU A 264 7.91 11.39 -5.06
N SER A 265 6.62 11.14 -4.89
CA SER A 265 6.14 10.34 -3.77
C SER A 265 6.73 8.93 -3.80
N SER A 266 6.76 8.26 -2.65
CA SER A 266 7.31 6.91 -2.53
C SER A 266 6.66 5.97 -3.54
N GLY A 267 5.33 5.98 -3.69
CA GLY A 267 4.62 5.15 -4.65
C GLY A 267 4.90 5.47 -6.13
N GLN A 268 5.21 6.71 -6.47
CA GLN A 268 5.63 7.07 -7.83
C GLN A 268 7.08 6.61 -8.09
N LYS A 269 8.00 6.82 -7.14
CA LYS A 269 9.36 6.28 -7.18
C LYS A 269 9.38 4.77 -7.37
N MET A 270 8.44 4.08 -6.73
CA MET A 270 8.23 2.64 -6.84
C MET A 270 7.92 2.22 -8.28
N LEU A 271 6.96 2.89 -8.91
CA LEU A 271 6.56 2.60 -10.29
C LEU A 271 7.70 2.86 -11.27
N VAL A 272 8.45 3.95 -11.11
CA VAL A 272 9.64 4.25 -11.92
C VAL A 272 10.67 3.12 -11.81
N ARG A 273 10.90 2.59 -10.60
CA ARG A 273 11.90 1.56 -10.32
C ARG A 273 11.59 0.18 -10.92
N MET A 274 10.30 -0.10 -11.15
CA MET A 274 9.88 -1.36 -11.76
C MET A 274 10.11 -1.40 -13.27
N GLY A 275 10.43 -0.25 -13.87
CA GLY A 275 10.52 -0.09 -15.31
C GLY A 275 9.17 0.27 -15.97
N PRO A 276 9.22 0.84 -17.18
CA PRO A 276 8.05 1.43 -17.83
C PRO A 276 6.93 0.40 -18.12
N ASP A 277 7.28 -0.82 -18.52
CA ASP A 277 6.30 -1.86 -18.84
C ASP A 277 5.46 -2.26 -17.62
N ASN A 278 6.13 -2.55 -16.49
CA ASN A 278 5.47 -2.88 -15.23
C ASN A 278 4.65 -1.69 -14.69
N ALA A 279 5.18 -0.47 -14.82
CA ALA A 279 4.47 0.74 -14.42
C ALA A 279 3.17 0.91 -15.21
N ARG A 280 3.18 0.76 -16.54
CA ARG A 280 1.99 0.85 -17.38
C ARG A 280 0.95 -0.21 -17.02
N ARG A 281 1.38 -1.45 -16.83
CA ARG A 281 0.52 -2.58 -16.41
C ARG A 281 -0.17 -2.31 -15.08
N LEU A 282 0.59 -1.88 -14.08
CA LEU A 282 0.01 -1.54 -12.77
C LEU A 282 -0.88 -0.29 -12.82
N LYS A 283 -0.52 0.73 -13.59
CA LYS A 283 -1.38 1.92 -13.80
C LYS A 283 -2.72 1.53 -14.44
N ALA A 284 -2.76 0.54 -15.33
CA ALA A 284 -4.01 0.03 -15.89
C ALA A 284 -4.90 -0.61 -14.80
N VAL A 285 -4.31 -1.46 -13.95
CA VAL A 285 -5.03 -2.04 -12.79
C VAL A 285 -5.53 -0.96 -11.82
N MET A 286 -4.68 0.02 -11.50
CA MET A 286 -5.04 1.15 -10.61
C MET A 286 -6.15 2.03 -11.20
N THR A 287 -6.16 2.24 -12.52
CA THR A 287 -7.21 3.01 -13.19
C THR A 287 -8.56 2.34 -13.02
N GLU A 288 -8.59 1.03 -13.25
CA GLU A 288 -9.82 0.24 -13.20
C GLU A 288 -10.31 0.02 -11.76
N LEU A 289 -9.38 -0.05 -10.80
CA LEU A 289 -9.67 0.06 -9.38
C LEU A 289 -10.29 1.42 -9.05
N ARG A 290 -9.63 2.53 -9.39
CA ARG A 290 -10.08 3.88 -9.08
C ARG A 290 -11.50 4.12 -9.59
N ARG A 291 -11.80 3.69 -10.82
CA ARG A 291 -13.13 3.79 -11.43
C ARG A 291 -14.22 3.15 -10.56
N ARG A 292 -13.90 2.06 -9.86
CA ARG A 292 -14.86 1.37 -8.97
C ARG A 292 -14.99 2.03 -7.61
N VAL A 293 -13.90 2.52 -7.01
CA VAL A 293 -13.91 3.03 -5.62
C VAL A 293 -14.24 4.52 -5.51
N ALA A 294 -14.08 5.29 -6.59
CA ALA A 294 -14.41 6.71 -6.65
C ALA A 294 -15.92 6.94 -6.86
N THR A 295 -16.71 6.68 -5.82
CA THR A 295 -18.19 6.69 -5.87
C THR A 295 -18.82 8.08 -5.81
N GLY A 296 -18.05 9.16 -5.65
CA GLY A 296 -18.59 10.50 -5.45
C GLY A 296 -19.52 11.01 -6.55
N ALA A 297 -19.29 10.61 -7.80
CA ALA A 297 -20.20 10.95 -8.91
C ALA A 297 -21.51 10.15 -8.87
N VAL A 298 -21.44 8.88 -8.44
CA VAL A 298 -22.60 7.98 -8.33
C VAL A 298 -23.48 8.33 -7.13
N ALA A 299 -22.86 8.79 -6.04
CA ALA A 299 -23.56 9.22 -4.83
C ALA A 299 -24.37 10.51 -5.05
N LYS A 300 -23.84 11.47 -5.81
CA LYS A 300 -24.56 12.72 -6.17
C LYS A 300 -25.80 12.43 -7.02
N ALA A 301 -25.71 11.52 -7.99
CA ALA A 301 -26.82 11.18 -8.88
C ALA A 301 -28.00 10.42 -8.20
N LYS A 302 -27.81 9.91 -6.97
CA LYS A 302 -28.86 9.20 -6.20
C LYS A 302 -29.49 10.08 -5.11
N GLY A 303 -28.91 11.26 -4.87
CA GLY A 303 -29.37 12.23 -3.87
C GLY A 303 -30.15 13.41 -4.43
N ASP A 304 -30.22 13.55 -5.76
CA ASP A 304 -31.10 14.47 -6.50
C ASP A 304 -32.37 13.73 -6.97
#